data_AF-A0A9X0LD65-F1
#
_entry.id   AF-A0A9X0LD65-F1
#
_cell.length_a   1.000
_cell.length_b   1.000
_cell.length_c   1.000
_cell.angle_alpha   90.00
_cell.angle_beta   90.00
_cell.angle_gamma   90.00
#
_symmetry.space_group_name_H-M   'P 1'
#
loop_
_entity.id
_entity.type
_entity.pdbx_description
1 polymer ?
#
loop_
_entity_poly.entity_id
_entity_poly.type
_entity_poly.pdbx_seq_one_letter_code
_entity_poly.pdbx_strand_id
1 'polypeptide(L)'
;MNELERRYRRLLRAYPPDYRRERGDEIIGTYLDVAGPDRRWPSLAEAADLGRGGLRQRLRAAGATDLIPGVRLAGLLALTTAAFLAGFWVFAEQQLPPAEAGVPVFGPFVSVGIVAWCGWLIAALVVAVAPGRPARVAIGVALLMTAAVPAVSVLAGVPRPPLLVVAPMVALGVLALAVDDGLPVPARVLPVTAAVSGGLLSYAMGVGAYWSAYRGGGGEFQPPIGTVLLLVVLLLAIGLGMRRDARGGWAAMALLTPVGLLNVHLLAGAVDGLASGAPRPTYPTMVGVALAVALLGPALLPAAVALRRRLGTPSAAAACPTCGSRR
;
A
#
# COMPACT_ATOMS: atom_id res chain seq x y z
N MET A 1 -24.28 -7.43 -35.15
CA MET A 1 -23.46 -7.27 -33.93
C MET A 1 -22.01 -7.03 -34.34
N ASN A 2 -21.51 -5.81 -34.16
CA ASN A 2 -20.17 -5.39 -34.57
C ASN A 2 -19.08 -6.07 -33.70
N GLU A 3 -17.85 -6.20 -34.19
CA GLU A 3 -16.73 -6.75 -33.42
C GLU A 3 -16.40 -5.91 -32.17
N LEU A 4 -16.52 -4.58 -32.29
CA LEU A 4 -16.35 -3.65 -31.17
C LEU A 4 -17.36 -3.91 -30.04
N GLU A 5 -18.63 -4.08 -30.39
CA GLU A 5 -19.71 -4.39 -29.44
C GLU A 5 -19.45 -5.69 -28.67
N ARG A 6 -18.98 -6.75 -29.35
CA ARG A 6 -18.59 -8.01 -28.68
C ARG A 6 -17.46 -7.81 -27.67
N ARG A 7 -16.54 -6.88 -27.91
CA ARG A 7 -15.44 -6.57 -26.99
C ARG A 7 -15.94 -5.79 -25.78
N TYR A 8 -16.82 -4.80 -25.96
CA TYR A 8 -17.49 -4.14 -24.83
C TYR A 8 -18.32 -5.11 -23.99
N ARG A 9 -19.09 -6.03 -24.60
CA ARG A 9 -19.81 -7.10 -23.87
C ARG A 9 -18.88 -8.00 -23.04
N ARG A 10 -17.67 -8.28 -23.52
CA ARG A 10 -16.65 -9.02 -22.75
C ARG A 10 -16.14 -8.21 -21.55
N LEU A 11 -15.86 -6.93 -21.73
CA LEU A 11 -15.46 -6.02 -20.63
C LEU A 11 -16.57 -5.89 -19.59
N LEU A 12 -17.84 -5.91 -20.03
CA LEU A 12 -19.00 -5.84 -19.15
C LEU A 12 -19.05 -6.97 -18.12
N ARG A 13 -18.34 -8.10 -18.34
CA ARG A 13 -18.24 -9.20 -17.35
C ARG A 13 -17.70 -8.73 -15.99
N ALA A 14 -17.00 -7.60 -15.94
CA ALA A 14 -16.60 -6.92 -14.71
C ALA A 14 -17.79 -6.52 -13.82
N TYR A 15 -18.99 -6.33 -14.37
CA TYR A 15 -20.20 -6.01 -13.60
C TYR A 15 -20.88 -7.27 -13.02
N PRO A 16 -21.68 -7.13 -11.93
CA PRO A 16 -22.52 -8.21 -11.40
C PRO A 16 -23.53 -8.74 -12.43
N PRO A 17 -23.89 -10.03 -12.41
CA PRO A 17 -24.79 -10.64 -13.40
C PRO A 17 -26.14 -9.91 -13.54
N ASP A 18 -26.78 -9.59 -12.42
CA ASP A 18 -28.10 -8.94 -12.40
C ASP A 18 -28.04 -7.54 -13.02
N TYR A 19 -27.05 -6.75 -12.62
CA TYR A 19 -26.83 -5.41 -13.14
C TYR A 19 -26.57 -5.39 -14.65
N ARG A 20 -25.84 -6.38 -15.16
CA ARG A 20 -25.61 -6.51 -16.61
C ARG A 20 -26.89 -6.85 -17.38
N ARG A 21 -27.80 -7.62 -16.79
CA ARG A 21 -29.09 -7.96 -17.42
C ARG A 21 -30.00 -6.74 -17.51
N GLU A 22 -29.99 -5.90 -16.49
CA GLU A 22 -30.87 -4.72 -16.42
C GLU A 22 -30.34 -3.52 -17.21
N ARG A 23 -29.03 -3.24 -17.14
CA ARG A 23 -28.43 -2.00 -17.70
C ARG A 23 -27.30 -2.23 -18.70
N GLY A 24 -27.01 -3.48 -19.06
CA GLY A 24 -25.87 -3.79 -19.90
C GLY A 24 -25.95 -3.17 -21.30
N ASP A 25 -27.13 -3.22 -21.90
CA ASP A 25 -27.34 -2.68 -23.25
C ASP A 25 -27.29 -1.14 -23.27
N GLU A 26 -27.82 -0.47 -22.23
CA GLU A 26 -27.70 0.99 -22.04
C GLU A 26 -26.23 1.41 -21.95
N ILE A 27 -25.44 0.74 -21.11
CA ILE A 27 -24.01 1.05 -20.92
C ILE A 27 -23.25 0.86 -22.23
N ILE A 28 -23.49 -0.24 -22.95
CA ILE A 28 -22.82 -0.50 -24.22
C ILE A 28 -23.22 0.53 -25.27
N GLY A 29 -24.51 0.89 -25.33
CA GLY A 29 -25.02 1.95 -26.21
C GLY A 29 -24.24 3.24 -26.05
N THR A 30 -24.09 3.73 -24.82
CA THR A 30 -23.32 4.96 -24.53
C THR A 30 -21.88 4.89 -25.03
N TYR A 31 -21.20 3.74 -24.92
CA TYR A 31 -19.83 3.59 -25.43
C TYR A 31 -19.76 3.50 -26.96
N LEU A 32 -20.75 2.90 -27.60
CA LEU A 32 -20.84 2.83 -29.06
C LEU A 32 -21.17 4.20 -29.67
N ASP A 33 -22.02 5.00 -29.02
CA ASP A 33 -22.40 6.34 -29.48
C ASP A 33 -21.20 7.31 -29.49
N VAL A 34 -20.25 7.11 -28.57
CA VAL A 34 -19.00 7.91 -28.48
C VAL A 34 -17.89 7.31 -29.35
N ALA A 35 -18.02 6.07 -29.82
CA ALA A 35 -17.01 5.44 -30.67
C ALA A 35 -17.12 5.93 -32.12
N GLY A 36 -16.03 6.48 -32.66
CA GLY A 36 -15.96 6.89 -34.06
C GLY A 36 -16.21 5.73 -35.05
N PRO A 37 -16.65 6.03 -36.29
CA PRO A 37 -17.15 5.04 -37.26
C PRO A 37 -16.15 3.92 -37.63
N ASP A 38 -14.85 4.20 -37.56
CA ASP A 38 -13.79 3.23 -37.93
C ASP A 38 -13.19 2.47 -36.74
N ARG A 39 -13.75 2.65 -35.55
CA ARG A 39 -13.16 2.11 -34.32
C ARG A 39 -13.44 0.61 -34.18
N ARG A 40 -12.37 -0.18 -34.19
CA ARG A 40 -12.47 -1.65 -34.03
C ARG A 40 -12.23 -2.11 -32.59
N TRP A 41 -11.44 -1.37 -31.81
CA TRP A 41 -11.05 -1.74 -30.44
C TRP A 41 -11.45 -0.67 -29.40
N PRO A 42 -11.92 -1.08 -28.21
CA PRO A 42 -12.01 -0.17 -27.06
C PRO A 42 -10.64 0.44 -26.77
N SER A 43 -10.58 1.72 -26.41
CA SER A 43 -9.33 2.25 -25.84
C SER A 43 -9.03 1.61 -24.50
N LEU A 44 -7.75 1.67 -24.11
CA LEU A 44 -7.32 1.34 -22.76
C LEU A 44 -8.05 2.17 -21.70
N ALA A 45 -8.38 3.43 -22.01
CA ALA A 45 -9.12 4.31 -21.11
C ALA A 45 -10.55 3.79 -20.86
N GLU A 46 -11.29 3.43 -21.91
CA GLU A 46 -12.65 2.88 -21.82
C GLU A 46 -12.66 1.51 -21.16
N ALA A 47 -11.68 0.65 -21.47
CA ALA A 47 -11.55 -0.65 -20.82
C ALA A 47 -11.27 -0.52 -19.33
N ALA A 48 -10.41 0.45 -18.94
CA ALA A 48 -10.16 0.76 -17.54
C ALA A 48 -11.38 1.37 -16.85
N ASP A 49 -12.15 2.23 -17.53
CA ASP A 49 -13.37 2.82 -16.97
C ASP A 49 -14.46 1.77 -16.72
N LEU A 50 -14.76 0.92 -17.71
CA LEU A 50 -15.68 -0.21 -17.56
C LEU A 50 -15.22 -1.19 -16.46
N GLY A 51 -13.93 -1.50 -16.41
CA GLY A 51 -13.36 -2.34 -15.36
C GLY A 51 -13.55 -1.76 -13.96
N ARG A 52 -13.27 -0.46 -13.79
CA ARG A 52 -13.47 0.26 -12.51
C ARG A 52 -14.94 0.37 -12.14
N GLY A 53 -15.81 0.68 -13.10
CA GLY A 53 -17.26 0.74 -12.92
C GLY A 53 -17.83 -0.60 -12.48
N GLY A 54 -17.43 -1.68 -13.14
CA GLY A 54 -17.83 -3.04 -12.80
C GLY A 54 -17.34 -3.48 -11.42
N LEU A 55 -16.06 -3.22 -11.10
CA LEU A 55 -15.51 -3.51 -9.77
C LEU A 55 -16.24 -2.72 -8.68
N ARG A 56 -16.50 -1.43 -8.88
CA ARG A 56 -17.25 -0.59 -7.94
C ARG A 56 -18.66 -1.14 -7.71
N GLN A 57 -19.32 -1.62 -8.76
CA GLN A 57 -20.65 -2.23 -8.65
C GLN A 57 -20.61 -3.59 -7.94
N ARG A 58 -19.55 -4.38 -8.11
CA ARG A 58 -19.34 -5.61 -7.34
C ARG A 58 -19.10 -5.34 -5.86
N LEU A 59 -18.31 -4.32 -5.54
CA LEU A 59 -18.08 -3.91 -4.15
C LEU A 59 -19.39 -3.41 -3.50
N ARG A 60 -20.21 -2.65 -4.22
CA ARG A 60 -21.56 -2.26 -3.79
C ARG A 60 -22.44 -3.49 -3.51
N ALA A 61 -22.47 -4.45 -4.44
CA ALA A 61 -23.22 -5.69 -4.27
C ALA A 61 -22.71 -6.55 -3.11
N ALA A 62 -21.44 -6.41 -2.73
CA ALA A 62 -20.84 -7.07 -1.56
C ALA A 62 -20.97 -6.24 -0.26
N GLY A 63 -21.66 -5.10 -0.28
CA GLY A 63 -21.76 -4.18 0.86
C GLY A 63 -20.44 -3.52 1.26
N ALA A 64 -19.43 -3.52 0.38
CA ALA A 64 -18.07 -3.04 0.63
C ALA A 64 -17.80 -1.69 -0.06
N THR A 65 -18.76 -0.77 -0.04
CA THR A 65 -18.63 0.58 -0.63
C THR A 65 -17.48 1.38 -0.03
N ASP A 66 -17.21 1.14 1.25
CA ASP A 66 -16.21 1.86 2.04
C ASP A 66 -14.77 1.33 1.83
N LEU A 67 -14.61 0.25 1.06
CA LEU A 67 -13.30 -0.34 0.78
C LEU A 67 -12.39 0.65 0.06
N ILE A 68 -12.86 1.25 -1.04
CA ILE A 68 -12.03 2.17 -1.84
C ILE A 68 -11.59 3.37 -1.00
N PRO A 69 -12.50 4.09 -0.30
CA PRO A 69 -12.08 5.16 0.61
C PRO A 69 -11.16 4.69 1.75
N GLY A 70 -11.37 3.48 2.29
CA GLY A 70 -10.48 2.91 3.30
C GLY A 70 -9.08 2.61 2.78
N VAL A 71 -8.96 2.07 1.57
CA VAL A 71 -7.66 1.84 0.90
C VAL A 71 -6.98 3.17 0.56
N ARG A 72 -7.74 4.21 0.18
CA ARG A 72 -7.19 5.57 0.00
C ARG A 72 -6.64 6.17 1.29
N LEU A 73 -7.35 5.97 2.40
CA LEU A 73 -6.87 6.36 3.74
C LEU A 73 -5.58 5.61 4.10
N ALA A 74 -5.54 4.30 3.86
CA ALA A 74 -4.31 3.51 4.02
C ALA A 74 -3.18 4.01 3.13
N GLY A 75 -3.46 4.41 1.88
CA GLY A 75 -2.46 4.98 0.98
C GLY A 75 -1.85 6.27 1.50
N LEU A 76 -2.64 7.17 2.09
CA LEU A 76 -2.13 8.38 2.73
C LEU A 76 -1.24 8.06 3.93
N LEU A 77 -1.69 7.17 4.83
CA LEU A 77 -0.90 6.76 5.99
C LEU A 77 0.39 6.05 5.57
N ALA A 78 0.34 5.24 4.51
CA ALA A 78 1.49 4.55 3.96
C ALA A 78 2.51 5.54 3.37
N LEU A 79 2.06 6.52 2.60
CA LEU A 79 2.91 7.58 2.07
C LEU A 79 3.55 8.41 3.19
N THR A 80 2.77 8.80 4.20
CA THR A 80 3.27 9.56 5.36
C THR A 80 4.34 8.77 6.12
N THR A 81 4.14 7.46 6.29
CA THR A 81 5.12 6.57 6.94
C THR A 81 6.37 6.40 6.08
N ALA A 82 6.23 6.22 4.77
CA ALA A 82 7.34 6.12 3.84
C ALA A 82 8.16 7.43 3.79
N ALA A 83 7.49 8.58 3.83
CA ALA A 83 8.15 9.88 3.87
C ALA A 83 8.91 10.10 5.18
N PHE A 84 8.34 9.72 6.33
CA PHE A 84 9.03 9.70 7.62
C PHE A 84 10.29 8.85 7.58
N LEU A 85 10.16 7.60 7.12
CA LEU A 85 11.29 6.67 6.99
C LEU A 85 12.35 7.22 6.03
N ALA A 86 11.95 7.79 4.89
CA ALA A 86 12.88 8.40 3.94
C ALA A 86 13.64 9.58 4.56
N GLY A 87 12.95 10.47 5.29
CA GLY A 87 13.58 11.58 6.01
C GLY A 87 14.57 11.07 7.06
N PHE A 88 14.22 10.04 7.81
CA PHE A 88 15.12 9.41 8.77
C PHE A 88 16.35 8.81 8.07
N TRP A 89 16.15 8.01 7.02
CA TRP A 89 17.23 7.30 6.35
C TRP A 89 18.16 8.22 5.55
N VAL A 90 17.70 9.34 4.99
CA VAL A 90 18.60 10.32 4.34
C VAL A 90 19.69 10.80 5.29
N PHE A 91 19.32 11.16 6.52
CA PHE A 91 20.29 11.58 7.54
C PHE A 91 21.14 10.42 8.03
N ALA A 92 20.52 9.25 8.23
CA ALA A 92 21.22 8.06 8.66
C ALA A 92 22.29 7.60 7.65
N GLU A 93 22.02 7.71 6.35
CA GLU A 93 22.96 7.38 5.27
C GLU A 93 24.20 8.28 5.23
N GLN A 94 24.15 9.48 5.82
CA GLN A 94 25.30 10.38 5.92
C GLN A 94 26.24 10.01 7.08
N GLN A 95 25.81 9.11 7.97
CA GLN A 95 26.60 8.68 9.11
C GLN A 95 27.53 7.53 8.71
N LEU A 96 28.60 7.89 7.99
CA LEU A 96 29.58 6.94 7.48
C LEU A 96 30.20 6.09 8.60
N PRO A 97 30.50 4.81 8.32
CA PRO A 97 31.19 3.95 9.28
C PRO A 97 32.58 4.49 9.61
N PRO A 98 33.10 4.21 10.83
CA PRO A 98 34.51 4.43 11.14
C PRO A 98 35.41 3.76 10.09
N ALA A 99 36.47 4.45 9.65
CA ALA A 99 37.33 3.98 8.55
C ALA A 99 37.96 2.58 8.84
N GLU A 100 38.23 2.31 10.11
CA GLU A 100 38.73 1.05 10.65
C GLU A 100 37.78 -0.15 10.47
N ALA A 101 36.50 0.08 10.19
CA ALA A 101 35.53 -0.99 9.98
C ALA A 101 35.66 -1.66 8.59
N GLY A 102 36.38 -1.04 7.64
CA GLY A 102 36.64 -1.60 6.30
C GLY A 102 35.38 -1.89 5.46
N VAL A 103 34.24 -1.27 5.80
CA VAL A 103 32.96 -1.51 5.13
C VAL A 103 32.88 -0.67 3.85
N PRO A 104 32.52 -1.26 2.70
CA PRO A 104 32.35 -0.50 1.46
C PRO A 104 31.20 0.51 1.59
N VAL A 105 31.43 1.71 1.08
CA VAL A 105 30.49 2.85 1.11
C VAL A 105 30.17 3.31 -0.31
N PHE A 106 29.07 4.04 -0.46
CA PHE A 106 28.63 4.63 -1.72
C PHE A 106 28.92 6.15 -1.72
N GLY A 107 30.18 6.50 -2.01
CA GLY A 107 30.62 7.90 -2.00
C GLY A 107 30.48 8.52 -0.59
N PRO A 108 29.77 9.66 -0.43
CA PRO A 108 29.53 10.27 0.88
C PRO A 108 28.39 9.60 1.67
N PHE A 109 27.83 8.50 1.17
CA PHE A 109 26.72 7.78 1.78
C PHE A 109 27.08 6.33 2.10
N VAL A 110 26.37 5.74 3.05
CA VAL A 110 26.56 4.33 3.42
C VAL A 110 26.16 3.40 2.27
N SER A 111 25.11 3.73 1.51
CA SER A 111 24.56 2.85 0.48
C SER A 111 23.88 3.57 -0.69
N VAL A 112 23.61 2.82 -1.76
CA VAL A 112 22.79 3.30 -2.90
C VAL A 112 21.33 3.58 -2.53
N GLY A 113 20.90 3.19 -1.31
CA GLY A 113 19.56 3.47 -0.78
C GLY A 113 19.20 4.95 -0.78
N ILE A 114 20.19 5.84 -0.68
CA ILE A 114 20.00 7.30 -0.73
C ILE A 114 19.17 7.76 -1.94
N VAL A 115 19.31 7.10 -3.10
CA VAL A 115 18.55 7.43 -4.31
C VAL A 115 17.06 7.17 -4.10
N ALA A 116 16.71 6.05 -3.47
CA ALA A 116 15.32 5.72 -3.15
C ALA A 116 14.73 6.68 -2.10
N TRP A 117 15.50 7.03 -1.06
CA TRP A 117 15.05 7.94 -0.02
C TRP A 117 14.77 9.35 -0.57
N CYS A 118 15.67 9.89 -1.40
CA CYS A 118 15.44 11.15 -2.10
C CYS A 118 14.20 11.08 -3.01
N GLY A 119 13.99 9.96 -3.71
CA GLY A 119 12.78 9.74 -4.52
C GLY A 119 11.49 9.87 -3.70
N TRP A 120 11.44 9.29 -2.50
CA TRP A 120 10.30 9.40 -1.59
C TRP A 120 10.09 10.83 -1.06
N LEU A 121 11.16 11.56 -0.76
CA LEU A 121 11.07 12.98 -0.36
C LEU A 121 10.51 13.85 -1.48
N ILE A 122 10.97 13.63 -2.72
CA ILE A 122 10.42 14.30 -3.90
C ILE A 122 8.95 13.94 -4.08
N ALA A 123 8.58 12.66 -3.95
CA ALA A 123 7.17 12.25 -4.05
C ALA A 123 6.28 12.93 -3.00
N ALA A 124 6.75 13.06 -1.75
CA ALA A 124 6.05 13.80 -0.70
C ALA A 124 5.84 15.28 -1.06
N LEU A 125 6.87 15.94 -1.60
CA LEU A 125 6.78 17.33 -2.06
C LEU A 125 5.80 17.47 -3.24
N VAL A 126 5.87 16.57 -4.22
CA VAL A 126 4.97 16.59 -5.39
C VAL A 126 3.52 16.39 -4.95
N VAL A 127 3.22 15.49 -4.01
CA VAL A 127 1.87 15.33 -3.44
C VAL A 127 1.37 16.63 -2.79
N ALA A 128 2.25 17.34 -2.08
CA ALA A 128 1.92 18.60 -1.43
C ALA A 128 1.57 19.72 -2.43
N VAL A 129 2.27 19.81 -3.58
CA VAL A 129 2.11 20.94 -4.52
C VAL A 129 1.31 20.61 -5.79
N ALA A 130 1.44 19.40 -6.34
CA ALA A 130 0.82 18.97 -7.59
C ALA A 130 0.10 17.62 -7.41
N PRO A 131 -1.17 17.61 -6.96
CA PRO A 131 -1.90 16.37 -6.73
C PRO A 131 -2.33 15.75 -8.06
N GLY A 132 -2.80 14.51 -8.04
CA GLY A 132 -3.27 13.84 -9.24
C GLY A 132 -2.19 13.01 -9.95
N ARG A 133 -2.15 13.12 -11.28
CA ARG A 133 -1.20 12.38 -12.12
C ARG A 133 0.27 12.59 -11.73
N PRO A 134 0.79 13.82 -11.54
CA PRO A 134 2.20 14.01 -11.18
C PRO A 134 2.55 13.36 -9.84
N ALA A 135 1.70 13.49 -8.83
CA ALA A 135 1.86 12.80 -7.54
C ALA A 135 1.95 11.27 -7.70
N ARG A 136 1.06 10.64 -8.48
CA ARG A 136 1.08 9.19 -8.71
C ARG A 136 2.33 8.74 -9.47
N VAL A 137 2.77 9.52 -10.46
CA VAL A 137 4.01 9.25 -11.19
C VAL A 137 5.20 9.34 -10.25
N ALA A 138 5.29 10.38 -9.41
CA ALA A 138 6.38 10.52 -8.46
C ALA A 138 6.43 9.37 -7.44
N ILE A 139 5.28 8.96 -6.88
CA ILE A 139 5.18 7.79 -5.99
C ILE A 139 5.61 6.51 -6.74
N GLY A 140 5.14 6.31 -7.96
CA GLY A 140 5.51 5.16 -8.79
C GLY A 140 7.01 5.11 -9.10
N VAL A 141 7.63 6.24 -9.41
CA VAL A 141 9.07 6.35 -9.63
C VAL A 141 9.85 6.05 -8.35
N ALA A 142 9.46 6.61 -7.20
CA ALA A 142 10.10 6.33 -5.91
C ALA A 142 10.01 4.85 -5.52
N LEU A 143 8.84 4.23 -5.77
CA LEU A 143 8.62 2.80 -5.59
C LEU A 143 9.54 1.96 -6.50
N LEU A 144 9.64 2.30 -7.78
CA LEU A 144 10.51 1.59 -8.73
C LEU A 144 11.99 1.74 -8.36
N MET A 145 12.42 2.94 -7.97
CA MET A 145 13.78 3.17 -7.45
C MET A 145 14.07 2.27 -6.25
N THR A 146 13.14 2.21 -5.29
CA THR A 146 13.25 1.36 -4.10
C THR A 146 13.34 -0.13 -4.46
N ALA A 147 12.48 -0.60 -5.36
CA ALA A 147 12.46 -1.99 -5.82
C ALA A 147 13.72 -2.37 -6.64
N ALA A 148 14.35 -1.39 -7.30
CA ALA A 148 15.56 -1.61 -8.09
C ALA A 148 16.84 -1.69 -7.25
N VAL A 149 16.85 -1.17 -6.01
CA VAL A 149 18.04 -1.15 -5.14
C VAL A 149 18.75 -2.51 -5.02
N PRO A 150 18.06 -3.64 -4.76
CA PRO A 150 18.73 -4.94 -4.68
C PRO A 150 19.39 -5.36 -5.99
N ALA A 151 18.75 -5.11 -7.13
CA ALA A 151 19.28 -5.45 -8.44
C ALA A 151 20.49 -4.59 -8.79
N VAL A 152 20.42 -3.28 -8.55
CA VAL A 152 21.53 -2.34 -8.77
C VAL A 152 22.73 -2.72 -7.91
N SER A 153 22.52 -3.09 -6.66
CA SER A 153 23.59 -3.52 -5.77
C SER A 153 24.32 -4.76 -6.28
N VAL A 154 23.60 -5.75 -6.79
CA VAL A 154 24.20 -6.97 -7.36
C VAL A 154 24.94 -6.66 -8.67
N LEU A 155 24.33 -5.88 -9.56
CA LEU A 155 24.89 -5.60 -10.89
C LEU A 155 26.08 -4.65 -10.86
N ALA A 156 26.06 -3.65 -9.97
CA ALA A 156 27.10 -2.62 -9.88
C ALA A 156 28.10 -2.86 -8.74
N GLY A 157 27.90 -3.90 -7.91
CA GLY A 157 28.78 -4.20 -6.77
C GLY A 157 28.76 -3.13 -5.68
N VAL A 158 27.68 -2.34 -5.58
CA VAL A 158 27.56 -1.22 -4.63
C VAL A 158 26.83 -1.63 -3.35
N PRO A 159 27.17 -1.04 -2.19
CA PRO A 159 26.48 -1.36 -0.94
C PRO A 159 25.00 -0.94 -1.00
N ARG A 160 24.17 -1.71 -0.32
CA ARG A 160 22.71 -1.51 -0.24
C ARG A 160 22.22 -1.54 1.21
N PRO A 161 21.06 -0.93 1.49
CA PRO A 161 20.40 -1.11 2.77
C PRO A 161 19.96 -2.57 2.97
N PRO A 162 19.74 -3.01 4.21
CA PRO A 162 19.18 -4.33 4.51
C PRO A 162 17.85 -4.58 3.79
N LEU A 163 17.61 -5.80 3.34
CA LEU A 163 16.35 -6.15 2.63
C LEU A 163 15.11 -5.95 3.52
N LEU A 164 15.28 -6.12 4.83
CA LEU A 164 14.23 -5.87 5.82
C LEU A 164 13.83 -4.39 5.89
N VAL A 165 14.66 -3.46 5.41
CA VAL A 165 14.33 -2.03 5.26
C VAL A 165 13.65 -1.77 3.91
N VAL A 166 14.12 -2.41 2.83
CA VAL A 166 13.59 -2.22 1.47
C VAL A 166 12.18 -2.81 1.32
N ALA A 167 11.94 -4.01 1.86
CA ALA A 167 10.66 -4.71 1.74
C ALA A 167 9.44 -3.93 2.27
N PRO A 168 9.44 -3.38 3.51
CA PRO A 168 8.32 -2.57 3.99
C PRO A 168 8.15 -1.28 3.18
N MET A 169 9.23 -0.66 2.69
CA MET A 169 9.13 0.53 1.83
C MET A 169 8.43 0.23 0.50
N VAL A 170 8.70 -0.94 -0.09
CA VAL A 170 7.98 -1.41 -1.28
C VAL A 170 6.48 -1.62 -0.97
N ALA A 171 6.15 -2.29 0.14
CA ALA A 171 4.76 -2.52 0.53
C ALA A 171 4.00 -1.21 0.83
N LEU A 172 4.64 -0.27 1.52
CA LEU A 172 4.11 1.08 1.76
C LEU A 172 3.90 1.81 0.42
N GLY A 173 4.85 1.72 -0.50
CA GLY A 173 4.76 2.39 -1.79
C GLY A 173 3.65 1.86 -2.70
N VAL A 174 3.43 0.53 -2.70
CA VAL A 174 2.29 -0.08 -3.41
C VAL A 174 0.97 0.46 -2.90
N LEU A 175 0.81 0.61 -1.58
CA LEU A 175 -0.40 1.23 -1.00
C LEU A 175 -0.47 2.74 -1.26
N ALA A 176 0.65 3.45 -1.24
CA ALA A 176 0.71 4.89 -1.50
C ALA A 176 0.22 5.26 -2.91
N LEU A 177 0.28 4.36 -3.89
CA LEU A 177 -0.34 4.56 -5.21
C LEU A 177 -1.86 4.76 -5.15
N ALA A 178 -2.50 4.35 -4.05
CA ALA A 178 -3.93 4.54 -3.82
C ALA A 178 -4.28 5.90 -3.20
N VAL A 179 -3.32 6.80 -2.97
CA VAL A 179 -3.59 8.16 -2.47
C VAL A 179 -4.66 8.87 -3.32
N ASP A 180 -5.57 9.57 -2.65
CA ASP A 180 -6.63 10.34 -3.30
C ASP A 180 -6.08 11.63 -3.91
N ASP A 181 -6.57 12.00 -5.09
CA ASP A 181 -6.19 13.24 -5.76
C ASP A 181 -6.92 14.44 -5.15
N GLY A 182 -8.07 14.20 -4.49
CA GLY A 182 -8.92 15.22 -3.88
C GLY A 182 -8.63 15.51 -2.40
N LEU A 183 -7.41 15.28 -1.92
CA LEU A 183 -7.05 15.50 -0.52
C LEU A 183 -7.12 17.00 -0.15
N PRO A 184 -7.65 17.36 1.05
CA PRO A 184 -7.57 18.73 1.55
C PRO A 184 -6.11 19.12 1.83
N VAL A 185 -5.77 20.40 1.69
CA VAL A 185 -4.42 20.95 1.91
C VAL A 185 -3.71 20.41 3.17
N PRO A 186 -4.32 20.39 4.37
CA PRO A 186 -3.65 19.85 5.56
C PRO A 186 -3.25 18.38 5.42
N ALA A 187 -4.05 17.56 4.72
CA ALA A 187 -3.70 16.16 4.49
C ALA A 187 -2.56 16.00 3.46
N ARG A 188 -2.43 16.95 2.53
CA ARG A 188 -1.39 16.93 1.48
C ARG A 188 0.00 17.26 2.03
N VAL A 189 0.09 18.04 3.10
CA VAL A 189 1.37 18.39 3.74
C VAL A 189 1.85 17.36 4.77
N LEU A 190 0.99 16.43 5.20
CA LEU A 190 1.34 15.40 6.18
C LEU A 190 2.60 14.59 5.81
N PRO A 191 2.80 14.14 4.56
CA PRO A 191 4.02 13.42 4.20
C PRO A 191 5.28 14.29 4.34
N VAL A 192 5.18 15.58 4.02
CA VAL A 192 6.31 16.51 4.12
C VAL A 192 6.66 16.77 5.58
N THR A 193 5.65 17.02 6.44
CA THR A 193 5.90 17.21 7.88
C THR A 193 6.48 15.94 8.50
N ALA A 194 5.98 14.77 8.12
CA ALA A 194 6.50 13.48 8.57
C ALA A 194 7.95 13.26 8.12
N ALA A 195 8.31 13.61 6.89
CA ALA A 195 9.70 13.55 6.43
C ALA A 195 10.64 14.42 7.26
N VAL A 196 10.23 15.66 7.55
CA VAL A 196 11.01 16.57 8.40
C VAL A 196 11.17 16.00 9.81
N SER A 197 10.09 15.47 10.40
CA SER A 197 10.14 14.81 11.72
C SER A 197 11.06 13.60 11.75
N GLY A 198 11.05 12.78 10.69
CA GLY A 198 11.95 11.63 10.56
C GLY A 198 13.42 12.04 10.52
N GLY A 199 13.75 13.08 9.75
CA GLY A 199 15.11 13.63 9.69
C GLY A 199 15.56 14.23 11.03
N LEU A 200 14.70 15.00 11.70
CA LEU A 200 14.96 15.55 13.03
C LEU A 200 15.22 14.45 14.07
N LEU A 201 14.44 13.37 14.04
CA LEU A 201 14.64 12.23 14.92
C LEU A 201 15.99 11.55 14.65
N SER A 202 16.34 11.31 13.38
CA SER A 202 17.63 10.73 13.00
C SER A 202 18.80 11.57 13.49
N TYR A 203 18.71 12.89 13.29
CA TYR A 203 19.71 13.84 13.78
C TYR A 203 19.85 13.80 15.31
N ALA A 204 18.73 13.77 16.04
CA ALA A 204 18.73 13.72 17.50
C ALA A 204 19.31 12.40 18.07
N MET A 205 19.17 11.28 17.35
CA MET A 205 19.70 9.98 17.79
C MET A 205 21.22 9.85 17.66
N GLY A 206 21.86 10.62 16.77
CA GLY A 206 23.31 10.62 16.57
C GLY A 206 23.90 9.31 15.99
N VAL A 207 25.22 9.31 15.76
CA VAL A 207 25.96 8.25 15.02
C VAL A 207 26.01 6.90 15.74
N GLY A 208 26.08 6.91 17.08
CA GLY A 208 26.27 5.70 17.88
C GLY A 208 25.09 4.71 17.83
N ALA A 209 23.85 5.22 17.83
CA ALA A 209 22.65 4.41 17.75
C ALA A 209 22.42 3.83 16.33
N TYR A 210 22.90 4.53 15.30
CA TYR A 210 22.80 4.08 13.92
C TYR A 210 23.70 2.87 13.65
N TRP A 211 24.95 2.90 14.09
CA TRP A 211 25.88 1.82 13.79
C TRP A 211 25.52 0.50 14.50
N SER A 212 24.92 0.54 15.70
CA SER A 212 24.36 -0.67 16.33
C SER A 212 23.17 -1.21 15.53
N ALA A 213 22.29 -0.32 15.04
CA ALA A 213 21.16 -0.70 14.20
C ALA A 213 21.62 -1.26 12.84
N TYR A 214 22.67 -0.72 12.22
CA TYR A 214 23.20 -1.19 10.94
C TYR A 214 23.87 -2.57 11.04
N ARG A 215 24.71 -2.79 12.07
CA ARG A 215 25.33 -4.11 12.34
C ARG A 215 24.32 -5.14 12.86
N GLY A 216 23.28 -4.70 13.55
CA GLY A 216 22.20 -5.51 14.12
C GLY A 216 21.01 -5.77 13.20
N GLY A 217 21.06 -5.36 11.93
CA GLY A 217 20.03 -5.70 10.93
C GLY A 217 18.78 -4.80 10.89
N GLY A 218 18.84 -3.57 11.39
CA GLY A 218 17.72 -2.62 11.44
C GLY A 218 16.67 -2.94 12.50
N GLY A 219 16.92 -3.94 13.34
CA GLY A 219 15.94 -4.55 14.23
C GLY A 219 15.41 -3.69 15.36
N GLU A 220 16.09 -2.61 15.70
CA GLU A 220 15.69 -1.75 16.83
C GLU A 220 14.78 -0.59 16.40
N PHE A 221 14.89 -0.10 15.16
CA PHE A 221 14.20 1.13 14.74
C PHE A 221 12.89 0.91 13.97
N GLN A 222 12.80 -0.15 13.15
CA GLN A 222 11.59 -0.40 12.37
C GLN A 222 10.35 -0.77 13.22
N PRO A 223 10.46 -1.58 14.30
CA PRO A 223 9.28 -1.99 15.06
C PRO A 223 8.54 -0.86 15.79
N PRO A 224 9.21 0.14 16.41
CA PRO A 224 8.51 1.31 16.96
C PRO A 224 7.64 2.02 15.93
N ILE A 225 8.13 2.21 14.70
CA ILE A 225 7.38 2.87 13.62
C ILE A 225 6.18 2.02 13.19
N GLY A 226 6.40 0.72 12.99
CA GLY A 226 5.31 -0.20 12.65
C GLY A 226 4.24 -0.23 13.74
N THR A 227 4.64 -0.14 15.01
CA THR A 227 3.73 -0.10 16.18
C THR A 227 2.97 1.22 16.22
N VAL A 228 3.62 2.37 16.01
CA VAL A 228 2.93 3.67 15.91
C VAL A 228 1.92 3.67 14.77
N LEU A 229 2.30 3.17 13.58
CA LEU A 229 1.38 3.05 12.45
C LEU A 229 0.19 2.15 12.77
N LEU A 230 0.42 1.02 13.45
CA LEU A 230 -0.64 0.12 13.91
C LEU A 230 -1.58 0.83 14.90
N LEU A 231 -1.05 1.52 15.90
CA LEU A 231 -1.84 2.25 16.89
C LEU A 231 -2.68 3.35 16.23
N VAL A 232 -2.08 4.14 15.34
CA VAL A 232 -2.78 5.20 14.59
C VAL A 232 -3.93 4.61 13.77
N VAL A 233 -3.68 3.54 13.01
CA VAL A 233 -4.74 2.95 12.18
C VAL A 233 -5.83 2.27 13.00
N LEU A 234 -5.49 1.65 14.14
CA LEU A 234 -6.48 1.07 15.06
C LEU A 234 -7.33 2.15 15.73
N LEU A 235 -6.73 3.25 16.19
CA LEU A 235 -7.47 4.38 16.76
C LEU A 235 -8.40 5.01 15.72
N LEU A 236 -7.93 5.17 14.47
CA LEU A 236 -8.79 5.63 13.37
C LEU A 236 -9.91 4.63 13.06
N ALA A 237 -9.62 3.32 13.08
CA ALA A 237 -10.62 2.28 12.86
C ALA A 237 -11.69 2.27 13.95
N ILE A 238 -11.30 2.41 15.22
CA ILE A 238 -12.22 2.52 16.36
C ILE A 238 -13.05 3.80 16.24
N GLY A 239 -12.41 4.96 16.06
CA GLY A 239 -13.10 6.25 15.99
C GLY A 239 -14.09 6.36 14.82
N LEU A 240 -13.72 5.84 13.64
CA LEU A 240 -14.64 5.74 12.50
C LEU A 240 -15.72 4.68 12.74
N GLY A 241 -15.37 3.54 13.34
CA GLY A 241 -16.31 2.48 13.70
C GLY A 241 -17.41 2.96 14.65
N MET A 242 -17.07 3.82 15.64
CA MET A 242 -18.04 4.46 16.53
C MET A 242 -19.06 5.33 15.77
N ARG A 243 -18.69 5.83 14.59
CA ARG A 243 -19.56 6.60 13.68
C ARG A 243 -20.23 5.72 12.62
N ARG A 244 -20.19 4.39 12.78
CA ARG A 244 -20.67 3.39 11.82
C ARG A 244 -20.00 3.47 10.45
N ASP A 245 -18.74 3.89 10.43
CA ASP A 245 -17.96 4.05 9.23
C ASP A 245 -16.89 2.95 9.10
N ALA A 246 -17.06 2.09 8.09
CA ALA A 246 -16.19 0.93 7.89
C ALA A 246 -14.85 1.27 7.20
N ARG A 247 -14.62 2.52 6.78
CA ARG A 247 -13.39 2.94 6.09
C ARG A 247 -12.14 2.62 6.92
N GLY A 248 -12.19 2.86 8.22
CA GLY A 248 -11.06 2.62 9.11
C GLY A 248 -10.70 1.15 9.25
N GLY A 249 -11.70 0.25 9.27
CA GLY A 249 -11.46 -1.20 9.27
C GLY A 249 -10.77 -1.68 7.99
N TRP A 250 -11.19 -1.17 6.82
CA TRP A 250 -10.52 -1.46 5.56
C TRP A 250 -9.10 -0.91 5.49
N ALA A 251 -8.87 0.30 6.03
CA ALA A 251 -7.54 0.88 6.13
C ALA A 251 -6.61 0.04 7.01
N ALA A 252 -7.11 -0.43 8.16
CA ALA A 252 -6.38 -1.32 9.06
C ALA A 252 -5.99 -2.62 8.34
N MET A 253 -6.93 -3.28 7.66
CA MET A 253 -6.64 -4.51 6.90
C MET A 253 -5.60 -4.28 5.80
N ALA A 254 -5.68 -3.18 5.06
CA ALA A 254 -4.72 -2.85 4.02
C ALA A 254 -3.30 -2.63 4.59
N LEU A 255 -3.19 -1.97 5.74
CA LEU A 255 -1.92 -1.65 6.39
C LEU A 255 -1.30 -2.81 7.17
N LEU A 256 -2.02 -3.93 7.40
CA LEU A 256 -1.45 -5.09 8.11
C LEU A 256 -0.18 -5.64 7.44
N THR A 257 -0.09 -5.59 6.10
CA THR A 257 1.10 -6.07 5.38
C THR A 257 2.34 -5.21 5.68
N PRO A 258 2.36 -3.89 5.41
CA PRO A 258 3.52 -3.07 5.75
C PRO A 258 3.77 -2.98 7.25
N VAL A 259 2.73 -2.98 8.10
CA VAL A 259 2.90 -3.02 9.56
C VAL A 259 3.61 -4.31 9.99
N GLY A 260 3.19 -5.47 9.46
CA GLY A 260 3.85 -6.74 9.73
C GLY A 260 5.31 -6.74 9.28
N LEU A 261 5.58 -6.19 8.08
CA LEU A 261 6.96 -6.07 7.55
C LEU A 261 7.85 -5.15 8.41
N LEU A 262 7.30 -4.04 8.92
CA LEU A 262 8.02 -3.16 9.85
C LEU A 262 8.29 -3.81 11.20
N ASN A 263 7.45 -4.77 11.62
CA ASN A 263 7.57 -5.47 12.90
C ASN A 263 8.16 -6.88 12.77
N VAL A 264 8.81 -7.24 11.66
CA VAL A 264 9.36 -8.60 11.43
C VAL A 264 10.24 -9.07 12.57
N HIS A 265 11.07 -8.19 13.14
CA HIS A 265 11.95 -8.56 14.26
C HIS A 265 11.17 -8.97 15.51
N LEU A 266 10.08 -8.27 15.85
CA LEU A 266 9.22 -8.63 16.98
C LEU A 266 8.46 -9.94 16.71
N LEU A 267 7.93 -10.09 15.49
CA LEU A 267 7.18 -11.28 15.09
C LEU A 267 8.08 -12.53 15.05
N ALA A 268 9.27 -12.42 14.47
CA ALA A 268 10.25 -13.49 14.46
C ALA A 268 10.76 -13.81 15.86
N GLY A 269 10.95 -12.78 16.71
CA GLY A 269 11.36 -12.98 18.10
C GLY A 269 10.30 -13.74 18.89
N ALA A 270 9.01 -13.47 18.65
CA ALA A 270 7.91 -14.22 19.25
C ALA A 270 7.88 -15.69 18.79
N VAL A 271 8.15 -15.95 17.50
CA VAL A 271 8.21 -17.32 16.96
C VAL A 271 9.37 -18.10 17.56
N ASP A 272 10.60 -17.55 17.53
CA ASP A 272 11.77 -18.23 18.06
C ASP A 272 11.71 -18.36 19.60
N GLY A 273 11.17 -17.35 20.29
CA GLY A 273 10.95 -17.41 21.73
C GLY A 273 9.99 -18.53 22.13
N LEU A 274 8.90 -18.73 21.37
CA LEU A 274 7.94 -19.80 21.61
C LEU A 274 8.50 -21.18 21.22
N ALA A 275 9.25 -21.27 20.12
CA ALA A 275 9.74 -22.54 19.58
C ALA A 275 11.02 -23.05 20.24
N SER A 276 11.90 -22.14 20.68
CA SER A 276 13.27 -22.47 21.08
C SER A 276 13.78 -21.72 22.32
N GLY A 277 12.96 -20.85 22.93
CA GLY A 277 13.38 -20.05 24.09
C GLY A 277 14.48 -19.03 23.79
N ALA A 278 14.78 -18.77 22.51
CA ALA A 278 15.86 -17.90 22.11
C ALA A 278 15.53 -16.43 22.45
N PRO A 279 16.48 -15.67 23.04
CA PRO A 279 16.24 -14.29 23.45
C PRO A 279 16.23 -13.30 22.27
N ARG A 280 16.65 -13.72 21.07
CA ARG A 280 16.68 -12.89 19.85
C ARG A 280 16.32 -13.73 18.63
N PRO A 281 15.62 -13.14 17.63
CA PRO A 281 15.26 -13.83 16.41
C PRO A 281 16.50 -14.20 15.58
N THR A 282 16.48 -15.41 15.01
CA THR A 282 17.46 -15.86 14.04
C THR A 282 17.16 -15.30 12.65
N TYR A 283 18.19 -15.13 11.82
CA TYR A 283 18.03 -14.63 10.45
C TYR A 283 17.07 -15.47 9.59
N PRO A 284 17.13 -16.82 9.59
CA PRO A 284 16.17 -17.63 8.85
C PRO A 284 14.71 -17.40 9.28
N THR A 285 14.45 -17.27 10.60
CA THR A 285 13.09 -16.99 11.09
C THR A 285 12.61 -15.62 10.66
N MET A 286 13.46 -14.59 10.69
CA MET A 286 13.11 -13.26 10.17
C MET A 286 12.73 -13.29 8.69
N VAL A 287 13.49 -14.02 7.86
CA VAL A 287 13.18 -14.19 6.43
C VAL A 287 11.87 -14.95 6.26
N GLY A 288 11.67 -16.06 6.98
CA GLY A 288 10.45 -16.84 6.91
C GLY A 288 9.20 -16.04 7.28
N VAL A 289 9.26 -15.27 8.38
CA VAL A 289 8.18 -14.37 8.81
C VAL A 289 7.92 -13.27 7.79
N ALA A 290 8.97 -12.63 7.26
CA ALA A 290 8.82 -11.59 6.24
C ALA A 290 8.13 -12.13 4.97
N LEU A 291 8.52 -13.33 4.50
CA LEU A 291 7.88 -14.00 3.37
C LEU A 291 6.42 -14.35 3.66
N ALA A 292 6.12 -14.89 4.84
CA ALA A 292 4.76 -15.21 5.24
C ALA A 292 3.87 -13.95 5.27
N VAL A 293 4.34 -12.85 5.86
CA VAL A 293 3.62 -11.56 5.89
C VAL A 293 3.41 -11.02 4.47
N ALA A 294 4.45 -11.04 3.62
CA ALA A 294 4.38 -10.51 2.26
C ALA A 294 3.43 -11.32 1.36
N LEU A 295 3.34 -12.64 1.54
CA LEU A 295 2.50 -13.52 0.74
C LEU A 295 1.04 -13.56 1.23
N LEU A 296 0.84 -13.64 2.55
CA LEU A 296 -0.50 -13.80 3.14
C LEU A 296 -1.22 -12.46 3.33
N GLY A 297 -0.48 -11.40 3.66
CA GLY A 297 -1.04 -10.08 3.97
C GLY A 297 -1.95 -9.51 2.86
N PRO A 298 -1.52 -9.50 1.58
CA PRO A 298 -2.35 -9.00 0.47
C PRO A 298 -3.65 -9.78 0.26
N ALA A 299 -3.71 -11.05 0.68
CA ALA A 299 -4.91 -11.89 0.54
C ALA A 299 -6.02 -11.54 1.55
N LEU A 300 -5.71 -10.76 2.61
CA LEU A 300 -6.69 -10.40 3.64
C LEU A 300 -7.84 -9.54 3.10
N LEU A 301 -7.56 -8.56 2.23
CA LEU A 301 -8.58 -7.70 1.64
C LEU A 301 -9.60 -8.48 0.79
N PRO A 302 -9.19 -9.29 -0.21
CA PRO A 302 -10.15 -10.07 -0.99
C PRO A 302 -10.87 -11.13 -0.14
N ALA A 303 -10.21 -11.72 0.86
CA ALA A 303 -10.85 -12.64 1.80
C ALA A 303 -11.95 -11.94 2.62
N ALA A 304 -11.68 -10.74 3.15
CA ALA A 304 -12.65 -9.94 3.89
C ALA A 304 -13.83 -9.49 3.02
N VAL A 305 -13.60 -9.12 1.76
CA VAL A 305 -14.67 -8.84 0.80
C VAL A 305 -15.52 -10.07 0.53
N ALA A 306 -14.89 -11.24 0.33
CA ALA A 306 -15.60 -12.49 0.11
C ALA A 306 -16.43 -12.91 1.33
N LEU A 307 -15.89 -12.74 2.54
CA LEU A 307 -16.61 -13.01 3.79
C LEU A 307 -17.80 -12.06 3.95
N ARG A 308 -17.61 -10.75 3.73
CA ARG A 308 -18.69 -9.76 3.81
C ARG A 308 -19.79 -10.03 2.79
N ARG A 309 -19.45 -10.51 1.59
CA ARG A 309 -20.43 -10.96 0.59
C ARG A 309 -21.25 -12.16 1.05
N ARG A 310 -20.64 -13.12 1.75
CA ARG A 310 -21.34 -14.30 2.31
C ARG A 310 -22.26 -13.92 3.48
N LEU A 311 -21.82 -13.00 4.33
CA LEU A 311 -22.59 -12.53 5.49
C LEU A 311 -23.69 -11.53 5.10
N GLY A 312 -23.48 -10.75 4.05
CA GLY A 312 -24.40 -9.71 3.55
C GLY A 312 -25.57 -10.24 2.73
N THR A 313 -25.74 -11.54 2.60
CA THR A 313 -26.93 -12.17 2.03
C THR A 313 -27.83 -12.77 3.12
N PRO A 314 -28.71 -11.99 3.78
CA PRO A 314 -30.06 -12.49 3.93
C PRO A 314 -30.60 -12.61 2.50
N SER A 315 -30.93 -13.83 2.08
CA SER A 315 -31.89 -13.99 0.99
C SER A 315 -33.09 -13.14 1.37
N ALA A 316 -33.26 -11.98 0.75
CA ALA A 316 -34.56 -11.35 0.70
C ALA A 316 -35.39 -12.40 -0.04
N ALA A 317 -36.06 -13.26 0.73
CA ALA A 317 -37.17 -14.05 0.25
C ALA A 317 -38.01 -13.05 -0.53
N ALA A 318 -37.93 -13.14 -1.86
CA ALA A 318 -38.69 -12.28 -2.73
C ALA A 318 -40.13 -12.43 -2.25
N ALA A 319 -40.69 -11.33 -1.74
CA ALA A 319 -42.11 -11.32 -1.41
C ALA A 319 -42.81 -11.79 -2.68
N CYS A 320 -43.56 -12.88 -2.57
CA CYS A 320 -44.24 -13.45 -3.72
C CYS A 320 -45.07 -12.33 -4.36
N PRO A 321 -44.87 -12.00 -5.66
CA PRO A 321 -45.47 -10.83 -6.29
C PRO A 321 -47.01 -10.88 -6.30
N THR A 322 -47.60 -12.03 -5.95
CA THR A 322 -49.04 -12.25 -5.88
C THR A 322 -49.62 -12.28 -4.46
N CYS A 323 -48.83 -12.51 -3.40
CA CYS A 323 -49.39 -12.66 -2.05
C CYS A 323 -48.67 -11.93 -0.92
N GLY A 324 -47.53 -11.26 -1.17
CA GLY A 324 -46.93 -10.31 -0.22
C GLY A 324 -46.42 -10.91 1.11
N SER A 325 -46.50 -12.22 1.33
CA SER A 325 -46.01 -12.83 2.56
C SER A 325 -44.50 -13.03 2.53
N ARG A 326 -43.83 -12.65 3.63
CA ARG A 326 -42.43 -13.02 3.90
C ARG A 326 -42.44 -14.38 4.61
N ARG A 327 -41.76 -15.37 4.06
CA ARG A 327 -41.44 -16.62 4.79
C ARG A 327 -40.23 -16.40 5.68
#